data_AF-A0A265NBP2-F1
#
_entry.id   AF-A0A265NBP2-F1
#
_cell.length_a   1.000
_cell.length_b   1.000
_cell.length_c   1.000
_cell.angle_alpha   90.00
_cell.angle_beta   90.00
_cell.angle_gamma   90.00
#
_symmetry.space_group_name_H-M   'P 1'
#
loop_
_entity.id
_entity.type
_entity.pdbx_description
1 polymer ?
#
loop_
_entity_poly.entity_id
_entity_poly.type
_entity_poly.pdbx_seq_one_letter_code
_entity_poly.pdbx_strand_id
1 'polypeptide(L)' 'MRTFLAILIGLVGGFILGIALSSFIGIFGMTFFDKPMGVKFLPYYTAIICAIIVPLWSKK' A
#
# COMPACT_ATOMS: atom_id res chain seq x y z
N MET A 1 4.74 23.06 5.74
CA MET A 1 5.25 21.80 6.35
C MET A 1 4.19 20.71 6.51
N ARG A 2 2.95 21.01 6.91
CA ARG A 2 1.88 19.99 7.10
C ARG A 2 1.66 19.05 5.91
N THR A 3 1.64 19.56 4.68
CA THR A 3 1.42 18.73 3.47
C THR A 3 2.58 17.78 3.20
N PHE A 4 3.82 18.21 3.45
CA PHE A 4 5.00 17.36 3.33
C PHE A 4 4.96 16.20 4.35
N LEU A 5 4.55 16.49 5.59
CA LEU A 5 4.35 15.46 6.62
C LEU A 5 3.26 14.45 6.22
N ALA A 6 2.15 14.93 5.66
CA ALA A 6 1.06 14.09 5.19
C ALA A 6 1.49 13.15 4.05
N ILE A 7 2.32 13.63 3.12
CA ILE A 7 2.91 12.81 2.04
C ILE A 7 3.82 11.73 2.63
N LEU A 8 4.68 12.07 3.59
CA LEU A 8 5.56 11.12 4.27
C LEU A 8 4.79 10.02 5.02
N ILE A 9 3.74 10.41 5.76
CA ILE A 9 2.86 9.48 6.48
C ILE A 9 2.12 8.59 5.49
N GLY A 10 1.59 9.15 4.39
CA GLY A 10 0.93 8.37 3.34
C GLY A 10 1.88 7.40 2.64
N LEU A 11 3.13 7.79 2.40
CA LEU A 11 4.13 6.95 1.76
C LEU A 11 4.54 5.77 2.65
N VAL A 12 4.90 6.05 3.92
CA VAL A 12 5.29 5.01 4.88
C VAL A 12 4.10 4.11 5.24
N GLY A 13 2.94 4.71 5.55
CA GLY A 13 1.72 3.98 5.89
C GLY A 13 1.21 3.14 4.72
N GLY A 14 1.18 3.70 3.51
CA GLY A 14 0.77 3.00 2.29
C GLY A 14 1.73 1.88 1.88
N PHE A 15 3.02 2.02 2.18
CA PHE A 15 3.99 0.95 1.98
C PHE A 15 3.77 -0.21 2.94
N ILE A 16 3.60 0.05 4.24
CA ILE A 16 3.34 -0.98 5.25
C ILE A 16 2.02 -1.71 4.95
N LEU A 17 0.96 -0.95 4.64
CA LEU A 17 -0.33 -1.53 4.21
C LEU A 17 -0.17 -2.39 2.95
N GLY A 18 0.63 -1.92 1.99
CA GLY A 18 0.93 -2.65 0.76
C GLY A 18 1.65 -3.98 0.98
N ILE A 19 2.59 -4.03 1.92
CA ILE A 19 3.26 -5.27 2.32
C ILE A 19 2.24 -6.24 2.91
N ALA A 20 1.41 -5.78 3.85
CA ALA A 20 0.38 -6.61 4.46
C ALA A 20 -0.60 -7.16 3.42
N LEU A 21 -1.02 -6.33 2.46
CA LEU A 21 -1.91 -6.72 1.37
C LEU A 21 -1.24 -7.72 0.41
N SER A 22 0.04 -7.52 0.10
CA SER A 22 0.80 -8.45 -0.73
C SER A 22 0.93 -9.83 -0.07
N SER A 23 1.22 -9.87 1.23
CA SER A 23 1.27 -11.12 2.01
C SER A 23 -0.09 -11.80 2.08
N PHE A 24 -1.15 -11.01 2.26
CA PHE A 24 -2.52 -11.53 2.25
C PHE A 24 -2.87 -12.18 0.91
N ILE A 25 -2.57 -11.53 -0.22
CA ILE A 25 -2.79 -12.08 -1.57
C ILE A 25 -1.96 -13.36 -1.78
N GLY A 26 -0.72 -13.40 -1.30
CA GLY A 26 0.13 -14.58 -1.37
C GLY A 26 -0.45 -15.79 -0.62
N ILE A 27 -0.91 -15.57 0.61
CA ILE A 27 -1.57 -16.60 1.42
C ILE A 27 -2.87 -17.03 0.74
N PHE A 28 -3.68 -16.08 0.27
CA PHE A 28 -4.95 -16.38 -0.40
C PHE A 28 -4.74 -17.20 -1.69
N GLY A 29 -3.72 -16.86 -2.48
CA GLY A 29 -3.36 -17.61 -3.68
C GLY A 29 -2.96 -19.05 -3.39
N MET A 30 -2.13 -19.26 -2.36
CA MET A 30 -1.74 -20.61 -1.92
C MET A 30 -2.94 -21.41 -1.41
N THR A 31 -3.83 -20.80 -0.64
CA THR A 31 -4.98 -21.50 -0.04
C THR A 31 -6.06 -21.92 -1.04
N PHE A 32 -6.32 -21.10 -2.07
CA PHE A 32 -7.44 -21.33 -3.00
C PHE A 32 -7.02 -21.88 -4.36
N PHE A 33 -5.79 -21.59 -4.81
CA PHE A 33 -5.33 -21.92 -6.15
C PHE A 33 -4.09 -22.84 -6.17
N ASP A 34 -3.61 -23.27 -4.99
CA ASP A 34 -2.39 -24.09 -4.80
C ASP A 34 -1.15 -23.49 -5.52
N LYS A 35 -1.17 -22.18 -5.74
CA LYS A 35 -0.16 -21.46 -6.51
C LYS A 35 0.17 -20.15 -5.79
N PRO A 36 1.46 -19.82 -5.60
CA PRO A 36 1.83 -18.53 -5.04
C PRO A 36 1.42 -17.43 -6.02
N MET A 37 0.34 -16.71 -5.70
CA MET A 37 -0.07 -15.51 -6.43
C MET A 37 0.57 -14.29 -5.80
N GLY A 38 1.18 -13.45 -6.62
CA GLY A 38 1.77 -12.20 -6.18
C GLY A 38 1.65 -11.14 -7.25
N VAL A 39 1.32 -9.92 -6.83
CA VAL A 39 1.37 -8.76 -7.73
C VAL A 39 2.73 -8.09 -7.55
N LYS A 40 3.49 -8.03 -8.63
CA LYS A 40 4.83 -7.44 -8.61
C LYS A 40 4.73 -5.96 -8.21
N PHE A 41 5.56 -5.55 -7.24
CA PHE A 41 5.61 -4.17 -6.74
C PHE A 41 4.32 -3.61 -6.13
N LEU A 42 3.38 -4.46 -5.70
CA LEU A 42 2.15 -4.03 -5.01
C LEU A 42 2.40 -3.01 -3.88
N PRO A 43 3.43 -3.19 -3.02
CA PRO A 43 3.70 -2.23 -1.95
C PRO A 43 4.09 -0.84 -2.43
N TYR A 44 4.75 -0.75 -3.59
CA TYR A 44 5.14 0.52 -4.18
C TYR A 44 3.94 1.24 -4.79
N TYR A 45 3.05 0.50 -5.46
CA TYR A 45 1.82 1.07 -6.01
C TYR A 45 0.91 1.63 -4.89
N THR A 46 0.72 0.87 -3.80
CA THR A 46 -0.07 1.35 -2.66
C THR A 46 0.58 2.52 -1.95
N ALA A 47 1.92 2.53 -1.82
CA ALA A 47 2.64 3.67 -1.22
C ALA A 47 2.45 4.96 -2.03
N ILE A 48 2.57 4.90 -3.36
CA ILE A 48 2.38 6.08 -4.23
C ILE A 48 0.94 6.58 -4.16
N ILE A 49 -0.04 5.68 -4.24
CA ILE A 49 -1.46 6.04 -4.17
C ILE A 49 -1.79 6.68 -2.82
N CYS A 50 -1.32 6.09 -1.72
CA CYS A 50 -1.59 6.60 -0.38
C CYS A 50 -0.86 7.93 -0.10
N ALA A 51 0.34 8.12 -0.66
CA ALA A 51 1.06 9.39 -0.62
C ALA A 51 0.32 10.55 -1.34
N ILE A 52 -0.56 10.24 -2.30
CA ILE A 52 -1.41 11.22 -2.99
C ILE A 52 -2.75 11.41 -2.26
N ILE A 53 -3.38 10.32 -1.80
CA ILE A 53 -4.71 10.37 -1.14
C ILE A 53 -4.64 11.06 0.22
N VAL A 54 -3.64 10.74 1.05
CA VAL A 54 -3.52 11.29 2.42
C VAL A 54 -3.43 12.82 2.45
N PRO A 55 -2.59 13.49 1.65
CA PRO A 55 -2.58 14.95 1.61
C PRO A 55 -3.85 15.55 0.98
N LEU A 56 -4.51 14.87 0.03
CA LEU A 56 -5.80 15.31 -0.50
C LEU A 56 -6.89 15.30 0.58
N TRP A 57 -6.94 14.24 1.39
CA TRP A 57 -7.87 14.16 2.51
C TRP A 57 -7.55 15.21 3.58
N SER A 58 -6.27 15.43 3.87
CA SER A 58 -5.83 16.44 4.85
C SER A 58 -6.10 17.89 4.41
N LYS A 59 -6.39 18.14 3.12
CA LYS A 59 -6.70 19.46 2.55
C LYS A 59 -8.20 19.77 2.55
N LYS A 60 -9.05 18.78 2.81
CA LYS A 60 -10.50 18.93 2.99
C LYS A 60 -10.80 19.36 4.43
#